data_AF-A0A0Q3VZH6-F1
#
_entry.id   AF-A0A0Q3VZH6-F1
#
_cell.length_a   1.000
_cell.length_b   1.000
_cell.length_c   1.000
_cell.angle_alpha   90.00
_cell.angle_beta   90.00
_cell.angle_gamma   90.00
#
_symmetry.space_group_name_H-M   'P 1'
#
loop_
_entity.id
_entity.type
_entity.pdbx_description
1 polymer ?
#
loop_
_entity_poly.entity_id
_entity_poly.type
_entity_poly.pdbx_seq_one_letter_code
_entity_poly.pdbx_strand_id
1 'polypeptide(L)'
;MISKLKKLVSYFIFKIGLKSKQSSVGWTTFAPIRIVPEYTNIDLEKKQVTGVVNYNGKAYLTVIVDVQNNKTKIKGSLRRIDELTKPFKKGNYIEIIKSEAKFLIENGITNPKEYYSNR
;
A
#
# COMPACT_ATOMS: atom_id res chain seq x y z
N MET A 1 47.78 -4.48 10.29
CA MET A 1 48.35 -4.01 9.01
C MET A 1 47.31 -3.92 7.88
N ILE A 2 46.42 -4.90 7.74
CA ILE A 2 45.35 -4.97 6.70
C ILE A 2 44.36 -3.79 6.70
N SER A 3 44.02 -3.21 7.86
CA SER A 3 43.02 -2.12 7.95
C SER A 3 43.48 -0.80 7.31
N LYS A 4 44.77 -0.48 7.43
CA LYS A 4 45.36 0.74 6.83
C LYS A 4 45.40 0.64 5.31
N LEU A 5 45.68 -0.55 4.78
CA LEU A 5 45.68 -0.82 3.34
C LEU A 5 44.27 -0.68 2.74
N LYS A 6 43.24 -1.22 3.40
CA LYS A 6 41.84 -1.05 2.96
C LYS A 6 41.41 0.42 2.91
N LYS A 7 41.85 1.23 3.88
CA LYS A 7 41.54 2.67 3.96
C LYS A 7 42.25 3.48 2.86
N LEU A 8 43.47 3.09 2.52
CA LEU A 8 44.22 3.66 1.39
C LEU A 8 43.55 3.32 0.05
N VAL A 9 43.17 2.06 -0.15
CA VAL A 9 42.46 1.62 -1.36
C VAL A 9 41.13 2.35 -1.50
N SER A 10 40.33 2.47 -0.44
CA SER A 10 39.06 3.20 -0.49
C SER A 10 39.25 4.69 -0.79
N TYR A 11 40.29 5.31 -0.23
CA TYR A 11 40.65 6.70 -0.51
C TYR A 11 41.04 6.92 -1.97
N PHE A 12 41.81 6.00 -2.56
CA PHE A 12 42.15 6.06 -3.97
C PHE A 12 40.95 5.83 -4.88
N ILE A 13 40.06 4.87 -4.57
CA ILE A 13 38.81 4.66 -5.33
C ILE A 13 37.92 5.91 -5.30
N PHE A 14 37.80 6.55 -4.14
CA PHE A 14 37.05 7.80 -3.97
C PHE A 14 37.69 8.96 -4.77
N LYS A 15 39.02 9.09 -4.70
CA LYS A 15 39.79 10.17 -5.36
C LYS A 15 39.83 10.03 -6.88
N ILE A 16 39.85 8.82 -7.41
CA ILE A 16 39.81 8.53 -8.86
C ILE A 16 38.41 8.79 -9.44
N GLY A 17 37.39 9.08 -8.62
CA GLY A 17 36.07 9.43 -9.12
C GLY A 17 35.32 8.24 -9.72
N LEU A 18 35.77 7.01 -9.46
CA LEU A 18 35.01 5.78 -9.65
C LEU A 18 33.88 5.70 -8.62
N LYS A 19 33.06 6.75 -8.54
CA LYS A 19 31.72 6.63 -7.99
C LYS A 19 31.03 5.63 -8.90
N SER A 20 30.60 4.49 -8.36
CA SER A 20 29.65 3.63 -9.06
C SER A 20 28.57 4.56 -9.61
N LYS A 21 28.40 4.61 -10.94
CA LYS A 21 27.28 5.31 -11.56
C LYS A 21 26.04 4.76 -10.86
N GLN A 22 25.51 5.50 -9.89
CA GLN A 22 24.30 5.10 -9.22
C GLN A 22 23.26 5.17 -10.33
N SER A 23 22.83 3.99 -10.80
CA SER A 23 21.92 3.88 -11.92
C SER A 23 20.70 4.71 -11.59
N SER A 24 20.54 5.86 -12.23
CA SER A 24 19.42 6.79 -12.04
C SER A 24 18.10 6.25 -12.61
N VAL A 25 18.04 4.94 -12.81
CA VAL A 25 16.95 4.26 -13.51
C VAL A 25 16.11 3.58 -12.44
N GLY A 26 15.18 4.34 -11.88
CA GLY A 26 14.07 3.79 -11.12
C GLY A 26 13.05 3.20 -12.09
N TRP A 27 12.56 2.01 -11.81
CA TRP A 27 11.49 1.37 -12.57
C TRP A 27 10.22 1.40 -11.72
N THR A 28 9.09 1.69 -12.36
CA THR A 28 7.76 1.55 -11.76
C THR A 28 6.98 0.51 -12.55
N THR A 29 6.26 -0.36 -11.85
CA THR A 29 5.42 -1.38 -12.46
C THR A 29 3.96 -1.00 -12.23
N PHE A 30 3.24 -0.72 -13.31
CA PHE A 30 1.80 -0.57 -13.28
C PHE A 30 1.16 -1.95 -13.49
N ALA A 31 0.25 -2.33 -12.61
CA ALA A 31 -0.52 -3.56 -12.73
C ALA A 31 -1.97 -3.30 -12.33
N PRO A 32 -2.96 -3.92 -13.00
CA PRO A 32 -4.36 -3.78 -12.61
C PRO A 32 -4.62 -4.52 -11.29
N ILE A 33 -5.40 -3.90 -10.41
CA ILE A 33 -5.89 -4.60 -9.22
C ILE A 33 -6.91 -5.66 -9.65
N ARG A 34 -6.69 -6.92 -9.24
CA ARG A 34 -7.55 -8.05 -9.64
C ARG A 34 -8.77 -8.22 -8.75
N ILE A 35 -8.66 -7.84 -7.48
CA ILE A 35 -9.75 -7.92 -6.51
C ILE A 35 -9.92 -6.53 -5.92
N VAL A 36 -11.01 -5.85 -6.24
CA VAL A 36 -11.26 -4.50 -5.74
C VAL A 36 -11.80 -4.60 -4.31
N PRO A 37 -11.26 -3.84 -3.33
CA PRO A 37 -11.85 -3.76 -2.01
C PRO A 37 -13.26 -3.19 -2.06
N GLU A 38 -14.17 -3.80 -1.31
CA GLU A 38 -15.51 -3.29 -1.08
C GLU A 38 -15.53 -2.46 0.21
N TYR A 39 -16.25 -1.35 0.22
CA TYR A 39 -16.38 -0.48 1.40
C TYR A 39 -17.77 -0.67 1.99
N THR A 40 -17.84 -1.39 3.11
CA THR A 40 -19.11 -1.90 3.65
C THR A 40 -19.69 -1.07 4.78
N ASN A 41 -18.86 -0.27 5.45
CA ASN A 41 -19.30 0.60 6.55
C ASN A 41 -18.48 1.88 6.53
N ILE A 42 -19.16 3.02 6.37
CA ILE A 42 -18.57 4.36 6.37
C ILE A 42 -19.36 5.20 7.37
N ASP A 43 -18.72 5.48 8.49
CA ASP A 43 -19.24 6.32 9.57
C ASP A 43 -18.53 7.68 9.49
N LEU A 44 -19.25 8.69 8.98
CA LEU A 44 -18.72 10.04 8.83
C LEU A 44 -18.53 10.75 10.17
N GLU A 45 -19.36 10.45 11.17
CA GLU A 45 -19.27 11.07 12.50
C GLU A 45 -18.03 10.57 13.23
N LYS A 46 -17.82 9.25 13.26
CA LYS A 46 -16.63 8.62 13.86
C LYS A 46 -15.41 8.63 12.94
N LYS A 47 -15.56 9.11 11.70
CA LYS A 47 -14.54 9.10 10.64
C LYS A 47 -13.90 7.73 10.47
N GLN A 48 -14.74 6.68 10.43
CA GLN A 48 -14.32 5.29 10.34
C GLN A 48 -14.83 4.65 9.06
N VAL A 49 -13.94 3.92 8.37
CA VAL A 49 -14.25 3.20 7.13
C VAL A 49 -13.79 1.76 7.26
N THR A 50 -14.65 0.82 6.83
CA THR A 50 -14.32 -0.60 6.75
C THR A 50 -14.22 -1.03 5.30
N GLY A 51 -13.01 -1.36 4.86
CA GLY A 51 -12.72 -1.98 3.57
C GLY A 51 -12.56 -3.49 3.70
N VAL A 52 -13.13 -4.24 2.75
CA VAL A 52 -13.14 -5.70 2.74
C VAL A 52 -12.65 -6.20 1.38
N VAL A 53 -11.63 -7.06 1.39
CA VAL A 53 -11.21 -7.82 0.21
C VAL A 53 -11.99 -9.12 0.21
N ASN A 54 -13.02 -9.15 -0.63
CA ASN A 54 -13.93 -10.27 -0.80
C ASN A 54 -13.63 -11.03 -2.09
N TYR A 55 -13.61 -12.35 -2.02
CA TYR A 55 -13.46 -13.20 -3.20
C TYR A 55 -14.31 -14.45 -3.05
N ASN A 56 -15.12 -14.79 -4.06
CA ASN A 56 -16.07 -15.89 -4.04
C ASN A 56 -16.95 -15.94 -2.78
N GLY A 57 -17.48 -14.77 -2.36
CA GLY A 57 -18.35 -14.64 -1.19
C GLY A 57 -17.65 -14.77 0.16
N LYS A 58 -16.31 -14.87 0.18
CA LYS A 58 -15.53 -14.96 1.41
C LYS A 58 -14.66 -13.72 1.61
N ALA A 59 -14.78 -13.10 2.78
CA ALA A 59 -13.87 -12.05 3.22
C ALA A 59 -12.50 -12.63 3.61
N TYR A 60 -11.45 -12.25 2.89
CA TYR A 60 -10.08 -12.68 3.18
C TYR A 60 -9.31 -11.65 4.00
N LEU A 61 -9.56 -10.35 3.77
CA LEU A 61 -8.93 -9.25 4.49
C LEU A 61 -9.99 -8.20 4.81
N THR A 62 -10.04 -7.78 6.07
CA THR A 62 -10.87 -6.67 6.52
C THR A 62 -9.95 -5.64 7.16
N VAL A 63 -10.06 -4.39 6.71
CA VAL A 63 -9.26 -3.26 7.19
C VAL A 63 -10.23 -2.19 7.67
N ILE A 64 -10.19 -1.90 8.97
CA ILE A 64 -10.98 -0.85 9.60
C ILE A 64 -10.03 0.32 9.83
N VAL A 65 -10.29 1.43 9.15
CA VAL A 65 -9.48 2.65 9.19
C VAL A 65 -10.24 3.69 9.99
N ASP A 66 -9.64 4.15 11.08
CA ASP A 66 -10.06 5.31 11.83
C ASP A 66 -9.20 6.49 11.36
N VAL A 67 -9.80 7.32 10.50
CA VAL A 67 -9.12 8.43 9.83
C VAL A 67 -8.79 9.53 10.84
N GLN A 68 -9.65 9.76 11.84
CA GLN A 68 -9.44 10.79 12.85
C GLN A 68 -8.23 10.49 13.74
N ASN A 69 -8.13 9.24 14.22
CA ASN A 69 -7.08 8.84 15.14
C ASN A 69 -5.83 8.26 14.44
N ASN A 70 -5.82 8.25 13.10
CA ASN A 70 -4.80 7.60 12.27
C ASN A 70 -4.51 6.16 12.73
N LYS A 71 -5.56 5.41 13.05
CA LYS A 71 -5.48 4.02 13.53
C LYS A 71 -6.02 3.07 12.47
N THR A 72 -5.40 1.91 12.35
CA THR A 72 -5.86 0.87 11.42
C THR A 72 -5.90 -0.46 12.13
N LYS A 73 -7.07 -1.10 12.13
CA LYS A 73 -7.25 -2.47 12.62
C LYS A 73 -7.39 -3.41 11.43
N ILE A 74 -6.58 -4.47 11.42
CA ILE A 74 -6.52 -5.42 10.30
C ILE A 74 -6.95 -6.79 10.80
N LYS A 75 -7.87 -7.43 10.09
CA LYS A 75 -8.31 -8.80 10.35
C LYS A 75 -8.15 -9.63 9.08
N GLY A 76 -7.72 -10.89 9.23
CA GLY A 76 -7.58 -11.81 8.10
C GLY A 76 -6.22 -11.75 7.36
N SER A 77 -6.17 -12.49 6.26
CA SER A 77 -4.97 -12.73 5.45
C SER A 77 -5.33 -13.08 4.01
N LEU A 78 -4.54 -12.55 3.07
CA LEU A 78 -4.63 -12.87 1.64
C LEU A 78 -3.87 -14.16 1.26
N ARG A 79 -3.21 -14.85 2.20
CA ARG A 79 -2.35 -16.01 1.90
C ARG A 79 -3.03 -17.11 1.06
N ARG A 80 -4.34 -17.27 1.18
CA ARG A 80 -5.11 -18.30 0.45
C ARG A 80 -5.49 -17.88 -0.98
N ILE A 81 -5.31 -16.61 -1.32
CA ILE A 81 -5.62 -16.02 -2.63
C ILE A 81 -4.43 -15.19 -3.13
N ASP A 82 -3.24 -15.48 -2.64
CA ASP A 82 -2.05 -14.66 -2.88
C ASP A 82 -1.71 -14.64 -4.38
N GLU A 83 -1.81 -15.78 -5.06
CA GLU A 83 -1.64 -15.90 -6.52
C GLU A 83 -2.62 -15.04 -7.32
N LEU A 84 -3.87 -14.95 -6.86
CA LEU A 84 -4.89 -14.10 -7.50
C LEU A 84 -4.65 -12.62 -7.24
N THR A 85 -4.04 -12.29 -6.10
CA THR A 85 -3.76 -10.90 -5.72
C THR A 85 -2.45 -10.36 -6.30
N LYS A 86 -1.54 -11.23 -6.78
CA LYS A 86 -0.27 -10.81 -7.38
C LYS A 86 -0.49 -9.81 -8.53
N PRO A 87 0.36 -8.76 -8.63
CA PRO A 87 1.56 -8.51 -7.83
C PRO A 87 1.30 -7.84 -6.46
N PHE A 88 0.05 -7.51 -6.15
CA PHE A 88 -0.33 -6.80 -4.94
C PHE A 88 -0.29 -7.71 -3.72
N LYS A 89 0.42 -7.27 -2.69
CA LYS A 89 0.51 -7.95 -1.39
C LYS A 89 -0.49 -7.33 -0.41
N LYS A 90 -0.69 -7.99 0.73
CA LYS A 90 -1.53 -7.49 1.84
C LYS A 90 -1.26 -6.02 2.19
N GLY A 91 0.01 -5.61 2.22
CA GLY A 91 0.40 -4.22 2.48
C GLY A 91 -0.19 -3.24 1.46
N ASN A 92 -0.16 -3.58 0.17
CA ASN A 92 -0.72 -2.72 -0.87
C ASN A 92 -2.24 -2.55 -0.69
N TYR A 93 -2.97 -3.62 -0.38
CA TYR A 93 -4.40 -3.54 -0.11
C TYR A 93 -4.73 -2.66 1.09
N ILE A 94 -3.94 -2.75 2.16
CA ILE A 94 -4.11 -1.89 3.34
C ILE A 94 -3.93 -0.42 2.95
N GLU A 95 -2.90 -0.08 2.18
CA GLU A 95 -2.64 1.30 1.76
C GLU A 95 -3.69 1.83 0.77
N ILE A 96 -4.19 0.99 -0.13
CA ILE A 96 -5.32 1.32 -1.02
C ILE A 96 -6.55 1.65 -0.17
N ILE A 97 -6.91 0.78 0.77
CA ILE A 97 -8.09 1.00 1.63
C ILE A 97 -7.92 2.24 2.51
N LYS A 98 -6.73 2.51 3.05
CA LYS A 98 -6.47 3.73 3.82
C LYS A 98 -6.61 4.99 2.98
N SER A 99 -6.05 4.98 1.78
CA SER A 99 -6.10 6.13 0.87
C SER A 99 -7.54 6.44 0.47
N GLU A 100 -8.29 5.39 0.13
CA GLU A 100 -9.71 5.54 -0.20
C GLU A 100 -10.53 5.98 1.02
N ALA A 101 -10.30 5.38 2.20
CA ALA A 101 -10.99 5.78 3.43
C ALA A 101 -10.83 7.28 3.71
N LYS A 102 -9.61 7.80 3.54
CA LYS A 102 -9.34 9.23 3.68
C LYS A 102 -10.15 10.05 2.67
N PHE A 103 -10.12 9.66 1.39
CA PHE A 103 -10.89 10.31 0.33
C PHE A 103 -12.39 10.34 0.63
N LEU A 104 -12.97 9.21 1.03
CA LEU A 104 -14.40 9.09 1.34
C LEU A 104 -14.82 9.99 2.51
N ILE A 105 -14.04 10.01 3.59
CA ILE A 105 -14.31 10.88 4.74
C ILE A 105 -14.15 12.36 4.37
N GLU A 106 -13.10 12.74 3.64
CA GLU A 106 -12.84 14.13 3.24
C GLU A 106 -13.94 14.69 2.33
N ASN A 107 -14.54 13.85 1.49
CA ASN A 107 -15.60 14.24 0.56
C ASN A 107 -17.02 13.96 1.09
N GLY A 108 -17.16 13.48 2.34
CA GLY A 108 -18.47 13.16 2.93
C GLY A 108 -19.23 12.06 2.19
N ILE A 109 -18.53 11.12 1.56
CA ILE A 109 -19.13 10.06 0.74
C ILE A 109 -19.48 8.87 1.64
N THR A 110 -20.78 8.56 1.74
CA THR A 110 -21.29 7.40 2.49
C THR A 110 -21.53 6.17 1.62
N ASN A 111 -21.75 6.36 0.31
CA ASN A 111 -22.02 5.30 -0.65
C ASN A 111 -21.06 5.38 -1.85
N PRO A 112 -19.90 4.69 -1.81
CA PRO A 112 -18.91 4.76 -2.89
C PRO A 112 -19.43 4.23 -4.22
N LYS A 113 -20.27 3.19 -4.20
CA LYS A 113 -20.81 2.59 -5.43
C LYS A 113 -21.66 3.60 -6.20
N GLU A 114 -22.51 4.34 -5.50
CA GLU A 114 -23.33 5.39 -6.09
C GLU A 114 -22.48 6.56 -6.58
N TYR A 115 -21.51 7.00 -5.78
CA TYR A 115 -20.59 8.09 -6.14
C TYR A 115 -19.86 7.82 -7.46
N TYR A 116 -19.32 6.61 -7.66
CA TYR A 116 -18.58 6.25 -8.86
C TYR A 116 -19.46 5.90 -10.06
N SER A 117 -20.73 5.56 -9.85
CA SER A 117 -21.65 5.27 -10.96
C SER A 117 -22.18 6.54 -11.65
N ASN A 118 -22.17 7.67 -10.94
CA ASN A 118 -22.69 8.96 -11.40
C ASN A 118 -21.59 9.91 -11.93
N ARG A 119 -20.41 9.38 -12.29
CA ARG A 119 -19.24 10.14 -12.72
C ARG A 119 -18.76 9.66 -14.09
#